data_AF-A0A934GLJ2-F1
#
_entry.id   AF-A0A934GLJ2-F1
#
_cell.length_a   1.000
_cell.length_b   1.000
_cell.length_c   1.000
_cell.angle_alpha   90.00
_cell.angle_beta   90.00
_cell.angle_gamma   90.00
#
_symmetry.space_group_name_H-M   'P 1'
#
loop_
_entity.id
_entity.type
_entity.pdbx_description
1 polymer ?
#
loop_
_entity_poly.entity_id
_entity_poly.type
_entity_poly.pdbx_seq_one_letter_code
_entity_poly.pdbx_strand_id
1 'polypeptide(L)'
;MKNKVLTLAQAAALVPSGKSLSIGGFTSQRHPTALLRELIRQKIRDLVIYYHSAGSDVDLLIGAGCVRRLEGAYLADGVFAPVAPNFRRFAESQRVEIVDYSNAAMMARFTAGAMGLPFLPTRSMLGTDMMAESKTIAMNCPFSGESLALVPAVRTDFCLLHVQQATANGLLRIEGQEFLDVQQALAATTVIASCEELVDEAVLRKEPERNRIPAFAVHAVVPVPFGAHPHGVHNRYDYDPEHLRLFSAAAQSDAAFAAYLERFVFGPGSHDAYLQAVGGTERLAQLRPDAGLGYNPGLRRAP
;
A
#
# COMPACT_ATOMS: atom_id res chain seq x y z
N MET A 1 13.47 8.48 -23.83
CA MET A 1 13.43 7.53 -22.69
C MET A 1 12.41 6.44 -22.99
N LYS A 2 12.60 5.22 -22.47
CA LYS A 2 11.72 4.06 -22.74
C LYS A 2 10.31 4.31 -22.18
N ASN A 3 9.28 3.99 -22.99
CA ASN A 3 7.89 3.96 -22.54
C ASN A 3 7.72 2.77 -21.56
N LYS A 4 7.19 3.04 -20.37
CA LYS A 4 6.98 2.07 -19.28
C LYS A 4 5.50 1.82 -18.99
N VAL A 5 4.61 2.33 -19.82
CA VAL A 5 3.16 2.16 -19.66
C VAL A 5 2.80 0.71 -19.94
N LEU A 6 2.15 0.07 -18.97
CA LEU A 6 1.61 -1.28 -19.07
C LEU A 6 0.11 -1.26 -18.72
N THR A 7 -0.62 -2.26 -19.23
CA THR A 7 -1.95 -2.57 -18.72
C THR A 7 -1.86 -3.10 -17.29
N LEU A 8 -2.97 -3.04 -16.54
CA LEU A 8 -3.06 -3.57 -15.18
C LEU A 8 -2.64 -5.05 -15.12
N ALA A 9 -3.15 -5.87 -16.04
CA ALA A 9 -2.83 -7.29 -16.12
C ALA A 9 -1.34 -7.55 -16.40
N GLN A 10 -0.74 -6.81 -17.35
CA GLN A 10 0.69 -6.94 -17.67
C GLN A 10 1.57 -6.54 -16.49
N ALA A 11 1.20 -5.48 -15.75
CA ALA A 11 1.96 -5.02 -14.61
C ALA A 11 1.90 -6.01 -13.44
N ALA A 12 0.72 -6.55 -13.12
CA ALA A 12 0.58 -7.57 -12.08
C ALA A 12 1.33 -8.86 -12.42
N ALA A 13 1.37 -9.25 -13.70
CA ALA A 13 2.11 -10.44 -14.15
C ALA A 13 3.64 -10.33 -13.98
N LEU A 14 4.17 -9.12 -13.73
CA LEU A 14 5.59 -8.95 -13.36
C LEU A 14 5.92 -9.50 -11.97
N VAL A 15 4.92 -9.67 -11.10
CA VAL A 15 5.09 -10.14 -9.73
C VAL A 15 4.85 -11.65 -9.66
N PRO A 16 5.88 -12.49 -9.52
CA PRO A 16 5.69 -13.91 -9.29
C PRO A 16 5.33 -14.20 -7.83
N SER A 17 4.69 -15.36 -7.60
CA SER A 17 4.45 -15.91 -6.26
C SER A 17 5.76 -16.09 -5.49
N GLY A 18 5.68 -16.03 -4.15
CA GLY A 18 6.84 -16.20 -3.26
C GLY A 18 7.70 -14.95 -3.04
N LYS A 19 7.40 -13.85 -3.73
CA LYS A 19 8.20 -12.61 -3.69
C LYS A 19 7.88 -11.71 -2.50
N SER A 20 8.81 -10.81 -2.21
CA SER A 20 8.64 -9.75 -1.22
C SER A 20 8.11 -8.46 -1.85
N LEU A 21 7.12 -7.84 -1.21
CA LEU A 21 6.50 -6.61 -1.68
C LEU A 21 6.45 -5.58 -0.57
N SER A 22 6.68 -4.33 -0.94
CA SER A 22 6.20 -3.18 -0.18
C SER A 22 4.98 -2.58 -0.86
N ILE A 23 4.01 -2.13 -0.06
CA ILE A 23 2.78 -1.51 -0.54
C ILE A 23 2.73 -0.10 0.03
N GLY A 24 2.66 0.90 -0.85
CA GLY A 24 2.55 2.31 -0.46
C GLY A 24 1.15 2.70 -0.01
N GLY A 25 0.99 3.97 0.35
CA GLY A 25 -0.22 4.49 0.98
C GLY A 25 -0.14 4.43 2.51
N PHE A 26 -1.25 4.80 3.15
CA PHE A 26 -1.35 4.84 4.60
C PHE A 26 -2.80 4.65 5.04
N THR A 27 -3.05 3.56 5.79
CA THR A 27 -4.37 3.17 6.32
C THR A 27 -5.48 3.18 5.28
N SER A 28 -6.20 4.30 5.13
CA SER A 28 -7.30 4.45 4.19
C SER A 28 -6.97 5.40 3.03
N GLN A 29 -5.68 5.64 2.75
CA GLN A 29 -5.21 6.61 1.75
C GLN A 29 -4.22 5.98 0.77
N ARG A 30 -4.51 6.15 -0.53
CA ARG A 30 -3.60 5.96 -1.67
C ARG A 30 -2.93 4.58 -1.78
N HIS A 31 -3.57 3.54 -1.28
CA HIS A 31 -3.09 2.17 -1.55
C HIS A 31 -3.35 1.78 -3.01
N PRO A 32 -2.48 0.99 -3.67
CA PRO A 32 -2.62 0.54 -5.05
C PRO A 32 -3.65 -0.59 -5.23
N THR A 33 -4.86 -0.41 -4.72
CA THR A 33 -5.85 -1.48 -4.57
C THR A 33 -6.22 -2.18 -5.88
N ALA A 34 -6.24 -1.47 -7.01
CA ALA A 34 -6.45 -2.07 -8.33
C ALA A 34 -5.36 -3.10 -8.70
N LEU A 35 -4.09 -2.80 -8.43
CA LEU A 35 -2.99 -3.75 -8.63
C LEU A 35 -3.14 -4.95 -7.70
N LEU A 36 -3.54 -4.73 -6.44
CA LEU A 36 -3.73 -5.82 -5.48
C LEU A 36 -4.86 -6.77 -5.89
N ARG A 37 -6.01 -6.24 -6.36
CA ARG A 37 -7.09 -7.04 -6.93
C ARG A 37 -6.62 -7.87 -8.12
N GLU A 38 -5.79 -7.29 -8.98
CA GLU A 38 -5.22 -8.00 -10.12
C GLU A 38 -4.29 -9.15 -9.70
N LEU A 39 -3.41 -8.94 -8.71
CA LEU A 39 -2.58 -10.01 -8.14
C LEU A 39 -3.43 -11.18 -7.63
N ILE A 40 -4.53 -10.87 -6.93
CA ILE A 40 -5.46 -11.90 -6.43
C ILE A 40 -6.08 -12.67 -7.59
N ARG A 41 -6.56 -11.97 -8.63
CA ARG A 41 -7.19 -12.57 -9.81
C ARG A 41 -6.23 -13.49 -10.57
N GLN A 42 -4.95 -13.09 -10.67
CA GLN A 42 -3.89 -13.88 -11.29
C GLN A 42 -3.35 -15.01 -10.40
N LYS A 43 -3.97 -15.22 -9.23
CA LYS A 43 -3.60 -16.28 -8.28
C LYS A 43 -2.14 -16.21 -7.83
N ILE A 44 -1.61 -15.00 -7.66
CA ILE A 44 -0.30 -14.79 -7.04
C ILE A 44 -0.42 -15.10 -5.53
N ARG A 45 0.52 -15.89 -5.01
CA ARG A 45 0.48 -16.46 -3.65
C ARG A 45 1.83 -16.41 -2.96
N ASP A 46 1.87 -16.82 -1.70
CA ASP A 46 3.09 -16.98 -0.90
C ASP A 46 3.92 -15.69 -0.74
N LEU A 47 3.25 -14.53 -0.78
CA LEU A 47 3.90 -13.22 -0.72
C LEU A 47 4.41 -12.91 0.69
N VAL A 48 5.55 -12.21 0.75
CA VAL A 48 6.04 -11.57 1.99
C VAL A 48 5.74 -10.09 1.89
N ILE A 49 4.86 -9.56 2.73
CA ILE A 49 4.46 -8.15 2.67
C ILE A 49 5.17 -7.35 3.75
N TYR A 50 5.84 -6.29 3.32
CA TYR A 50 6.44 -5.27 4.15
C TYR A 50 5.58 -4.01 4.10
N TYR A 51 5.09 -3.54 5.25
CA TYR A 51 4.23 -2.36 5.32
C TYR A 51 4.56 -1.50 6.53
N HIS A 52 4.39 -0.18 6.39
CA HIS A 52 4.49 0.72 7.54
C HIS A 52 3.14 0.81 8.24
N SER A 53 2.12 1.31 7.53
CA SER A 53 0.75 1.42 8.04
C SER A 53 -0.23 1.02 6.95
N ALA A 54 -0.73 -0.20 7.05
CA ALA A 54 -1.69 -0.77 6.11
C ALA A 54 -3.12 -0.68 6.66
N GLY A 55 -4.08 -0.91 5.79
CA GLY A 55 -5.51 -1.02 6.10
C GLY A 55 -6.11 -2.19 5.35
N SER A 56 -7.27 -1.96 4.73
CA SER A 56 -8.01 -2.98 3.98
C SER A 56 -7.26 -3.46 2.73
N ASP A 57 -6.21 -2.77 2.29
CA ASP A 57 -5.34 -3.16 1.19
C ASP A 57 -4.58 -4.47 1.48
N VAL A 58 -3.87 -4.54 2.61
CA VAL A 58 -3.16 -5.76 3.04
C VAL A 58 -4.16 -6.78 3.58
N ASP A 59 -5.21 -6.34 4.27
CA ASP A 59 -6.27 -7.24 4.76
C ASP A 59 -6.96 -8.01 3.62
N LEU A 60 -7.12 -7.36 2.45
CA LEU A 60 -7.65 -7.97 1.24
C LEU A 60 -6.74 -9.12 0.75
N LEU A 61 -5.41 -8.90 0.72
CA LEU A 61 -4.46 -9.94 0.33
C LEU A 61 -4.43 -11.11 1.32
N ILE A 62 -4.53 -10.84 2.62
CA ILE A 62 -4.57 -11.86 3.68
C ILE A 62 -5.81 -12.73 3.49
N GLY A 63 -7.00 -12.13 3.44
CA GLY A 63 -8.25 -12.87 3.29
C GLY A 63 -8.34 -13.64 1.96
N ALA A 64 -7.65 -13.17 0.92
CA ALA A 64 -7.54 -13.86 -0.37
C ALA A 64 -6.49 -15.00 -0.38
N GLY A 65 -5.81 -15.24 0.74
CA GLY A 65 -4.78 -16.27 0.89
C GLY A 65 -3.49 -15.97 0.12
N CYS A 66 -3.20 -14.70 -0.19
CA CYS A 66 -2.03 -14.32 -0.98
C CYS A 66 -0.73 -14.21 -0.16
N VAL A 67 -0.85 -14.08 1.16
CA VAL A 67 0.26 -13.71 2.05
C VAL A 67 0.69 -14.91 2.88
N ARG A 68 2.00 -15.21 2.88
CA ARG A 68 2.59 -16.17 3.83
C ARG A 68 3.18 -15.51 5.06
N ARG A 69 3.69 -14.28 4.92
CA ARG A 69 4.40 -13.56 5.98
C ARG A 69 4.16 -12.06 5.90
N LEU A 70 3.98 -11.44 7.06
CA LEU A 70 3.81 -10.02 7.28
C LEU A 70 4.98 -9.50 8.12
N GLU A 71 5.60 -8.41 7.68
CA GLU A 71 6.50 -7.62 8.51
C GLU A 71 6.07 -6.15 8.48
N GLY A 72 5.61 -5.64 9.61
CA GLY A 72 5.08 -4.28 9.65
C GLY A 72 4.78 -3.79 11.04
N ALA A 73 4.05 -2.68 11.12
CA ALA A 73 3.80 -2.00 12.39
C ALA A 73 2.33 -1.78 12.72
N TYR A 74 1.48 -1.52 11.72
CA TYR A 74 0.07 -1.21 11.96
C TYR A 74 -0.81 -1.64 10.80
N LEU A 75 -1.91 -2.33 11.09
CA LEU A 75 -2.85 -2.85 10.08
C LEU A 75 -4.30 -2.66 10.54
N ALA A 76 -4.92 -1.56 10.13
CA ALA A 76 -6.30 -1.18 10.45
C ALA A 76 -6.77 0.06 9.67
N ASP A 77 -8.10 0.27 9.60
CA ASP A 77 -8.76 1.40 8.93
C ASP A 77 -9.45 2.35 9.93
N GLY A 78 -8.87 2.49 11.12
CA GLY A 78 -9.38 3.39 12.16
C GLY A 78 -10.86 3.15 12.48
N VAL A 79 -11.71 4.14 12.18
CA VAL A 79 -13.15 4.11 12.50
C VAL A 79 -13.93 3.02 11.74
N PHE A 80 -13.40 2.49 10.65
CA PHE A 80 -14.06 1.44 9.85
C PHE A 80 -13.71 0.03 10.34
N ALA A 81 -12.49 -0.13 10.86
CA ALA A 81 -12.00 -1.38 11.43
C ALA A 81 -10.86 -1.06 12.42
N PRO A 82 -11.12 -1.08 13.75
CA PRO A 82 -10.09 -0.81 14.76
C PRO A 82 -8.90 -1.78 14.69
N VAL A 83 -9.16 -3.01 14.26
CA VAL A 83 -8.18 -4.03 13.87
C VAL A 83 -8.73 -4.72 12.63
N ALA A 84 -7.92 -4.86 11.57
CA ALA A 84 -8.43 -5.43 10.34
C ALA A 84 -8.91 -6.89 10.53
N PRO A 85 -10.10 -7.25 10.03
CA PRO A 85 -10.73 -8.50 10.45
C PRO A 85 -10.04 -9.76 9.91
N ASN A 86 -9.59 -9.78 8.65
CA ASN A 86 -8.90 -10.97 8.12
C ASN A 86 -7.54 -11.15 8.80
N PHE A 87 -6.77 -10.08 9.01
CA PHE A 87 -5.51 -10.09 9.73
C PHE A 87 -5.67 -10.73 11.10
N ARG A 88 -6.64 -10.26 11.90
CA ARG A 88 -6.92 -10.84 13.21
C ARG A 88 -7.24 -12.34 13.13
N ARG A 89 -8.17 -12.71 12.26
CA ARG A 89 -8.58 -14.12 12.08
C ARG A 89 -7.41 -15.01 11.67
N PHE A 90 -6.52 -14.53 10.80
CA PHE A 90 -5.37 -15.29 10.32
C PHE A 90 -4.24 -15.33 11.36
N ALA A 91 -4.02 -14.25 12.09
CA ALA A 91 -3.06 -14.18 13.19
C ALA A 91 -3.42 -15.15 14.33
N GLU A 92 -4.67 -15.06 14.83
CA GLU A 92 -5.17 -15.89 15.94
C GLU A 92 -5.19 -17.38 15.59
N SER A 93 -5.38 -17.72 14.30
CA SER A 93 -5.34 -19.10 13.81
C SER A 93 -3.98 -19.52 13.25
N GLN A 94 -2.94 -18.68 13.39
CA GLN A 94 -1.57 -18.94 12.92
C GLN A 94 -1.49 -19.31 11.43
N ARG A 95 -2.40 -18.79 10.60
CA ARG A 95 -2.42 -18.99 9.14
C ARG A 95 -1.47 -18.06 8.39
N VAL A 96 -0.84 -17.11 9.08
CA VAL A 96 0.14 -16.17 8.51
C VAL A 96 1.27 -15.94 9.52
N GLU A 97 2.50 -15.92 9.05
CA GLU A 97 3.66 -15.53 9.87
C GLU A 97 3.67 -14.02 10.07
N ILE A 98 3.91 -13.55 11.29
CA ILE A 98 3.91 -12.13 11.64
C ILE A 98 5.21 -11.79 12.34
N VAL A 99 5.86 -10.71 11.91
CA VAL A 99 6.96 -10.09 12.63
C VAL A 99 6.65 -8.63 12.85
N ASP A 100 6.41 -8.28 14.11
CA ASP A 100 6.07 -6.92 14.50
C ASP A 100 7.31 -6.05 14.68
N TYR A 101 7.17 -4.82 14.19
CA TYR A 101 8.09 -3.73 14.41
C TYR A 101 7.28 -2.50 14.80
N SER A 102 7.84 -1.60 15.60
CA SER A 102 7.16 -0.31 15.83
C SER A 102 7.09 0.52 14.53
N ASN A 103 6.16 1.48 14.45
CA ASN A 103 6.09 2.40 13.31
C ASN A 103 7.43 3.13 13.07
N ALA A 104 8.05 3.62 14.15
CA ALA A 104 9.36 4.28 14.07
C ALA A 104 10.47 3.33 13.60
N ALA A 105 10.42 2.05 14.00
CA ALA A 105 11.36 1.05 13.50
C ALA A 105 11.13 0.78 12.01
N MET A 106 9.89 0.58 11.55
CA MET A 106 9.60 0.38 10.12
C MET A 106 10.04 1.58 9.27
N MET A 107 9.85 2.80 9.76
CA MET A 107 10.38 4.01 9.12
C MET A 107 11.90 3.95 8.97
N ALA A 108 12.63 3.61 10.04
CA ALA A 108 14.07 3.45 9.99
C ALA A 108 14.49 2.32 9.03
N ARG A 109 13.78 1.20 9.01
CA ARG A 109 14.10 0.06 8.12
C ARG A 109 13.94 0.39 6.64
N PHE A 110 12.84 1.03 6.24
CA PHE A 110 12.65 1.49 4.86
C PHE A 110 13.64 2.58 4.47
N THR A 111 13.94 3.50 5.39
CA THR A 111 14.94 4.55 5.17
C THR A 111 16.34 3.95 4.96
N ALA A 112 16.74 2.96 5.77
CA ALA A 112 17.98 2.23 5.59
C ALA A 112 18.05 1.56 4.20
N GLY A 113 16.94 0.94 3.78
CA GLY A 113 16.78 0.34 2.45
C GLY A 113 17.00 1.35 1.33
N ALA A 114 16.29 2.47 1.39
CA ALA A 114 16.37 3.56 0.42
C ALA A 114 17.77 4.18 0.32
N MET A 115 18.50 4.25 1.44
CA MET A 115 19.88 4.76 1.48
C MET A 115 20.93 3.73 1.03
N GLY A 116 20.53 2.47 0.79
CA GLY A 116 21.49 1.39 0.50
C GLY A 116 22.29 0.93 1.72
N LEU A 117 21.89 1.31 2.93
CA LEU A 117 22.53 0.89 4.18
C LEU A 117 22.03 -0.49 4.63
N PRO A 118 22.84 -1.27 5.39
CA PRO A 118 22.42 -2.56 5.90
C PRO A 118 21.44 -2.47 7.09
N PHE A 119 21.50 -1.38 7.87
CA PHE A 119 20.67 -1.13 9.03
C PHE A 119 20.64 0.36 9.36
N LEU A 120 19.71 0.78 10.21
CA LEU A 120 19.77 2.07 10.91
C LEU A 120 19.57 1.88 12.42
N PRO A 121 20.24 2.67 13.27
CA PRO A 121 19.99 2.67 14.70
C PRO A 121 18.71 3.46 15.04
N THR A 122 18.00 3.03 16.08
CA THR A 122 16.82 3.71 16.62
C THR A 122 16.71 3.47 18.13
N ARG A 123 16.06 4.38 18.85
CA ARG A 123 15.69 4.13 20.27
C ARG A 123 14.44 3.26 20.38
N SER A 124 13.63 3.20 19.32
CA SER A 124 12.44 2.36 19.29
C SER A 124 12.82 0.88 19.34
N MET A 125 11.89 0.01 19.72
CA MET A 125 12.08 -1.43 19.98
C MET A 125 12.77 -1.77 21.32
N LEU A 126 13.71 -0.96 21.83
CA LEU A 126 14.39 -1.26 23.10
C LEU A 126 13.40 -1.48 24.25
N GLY A 127 13.58 -2.57 24.99
CA GLY A 127 12.73 -2.94 26.13
C GLY A 127 11.38 -3.57 25.75
N THR A 128 11.12 -3.80 24.47
CA THR A 128 9.91 -4.50 23.99
C THR A 128 10.19 -5.97 23.72
N ASP A 129 9.15 -6.80 23.82
CA ASP A 129 9.13 -8.19 23.38
C ASP A 129 9.33 -8.34 21.87
N MET A 130 8.93 -7.34 21.06
CA MET A 130 9.17 -7.31 19.61
C MET A 130 10.65 -7.49 19.22
N MET A 131 11.60 -7.19 20.11
CA MET A 131 13.01 -7.47 19.84
C MET A 131 13.33 -8.97 19.79
N ALA A 132 12.68 -9.78 20.63
CA ALA A 132 12.93 -11.22 20.70
C ALA A 132 12.39 -11.94 19.45
N GLU A 133 11.28 -11.44 18.90
CA GLU A 133 10.59 -12.03 17.74
C GLU A 133 11.06 -11.44 16.40
N SER A 134 11.93 -10.44 16.42
CA SER A 134 12.44 -9.75 15.22
C SER A 134 13.95 -9.90 15.06
N LYS A 135 14.48 -9.38 13.94
CA LYS A 135 15.94 -9.36 13.67
C LYS A 135 16.65 -8.17 14.33
N THR A 136 16.04 -7.55 15.33
CA THR A 136 16.54 -6.33 15.98
C THR A 136 17.56 -6.69 17.05
N ILE A 137 18.71 -6.02 17.06
CA ILE A 137 19.76 -6.25 18.07
C ILE A 137 20.12 -4.94 18.79
N ALA A 138 20.54 -5.01 20.05
CA ALA A 138 21.00 -3.83 20.77
C ALA A 138 22.51 -3.57 20.53
N MET A 139 22.91 -2.30 20.51
CA MET A 139 24.30 -1.86 20.45
C MET A 139 24.45 -0.55 21.23
N ASN A 140 25.57 -0.38 21.93
CA ASN A 140 25.93 0.92 22.50
C ASN A 140 26.54 1.82 21.43
N CYS A 141 26.06 3.05 21.31
CA CYS A 141 26.60 4.06 20.42
C CYS A 141 28.09 4.29 20.74
N PRO A 142 29.01 4.18 19.77
CA PRO A 142 30.44 4.34 20.03
C PRO A 142 30.85 5.77 20.38
N PHE A 143 29.97 6.76 20.17
CA PHE A 143 30.24 8.17 20.45
C PHE A 143 29.62 8.66 21.75
N SER A 144 28.40 8.21 22.07
CA SER A 144 27.66 8.65 23.27
C SER A 144 27.57 7.59 24.38
N GLY A 145 27.87 6.33 24.07
CA GLY A 145 27.67 5.19 24.98
C GLY A 145 26.21 4.77 25.18
N GLU A 146 25.24 5.49 24.58
CA GLU A 146 23.81 5.19 24.72
C GLU A 146 23.44 3.88 24.04
N SER A 147 22.56 3.09 24.66
CA SER A 147 22.01 1.88 24.05
C SER A 147 21.00 2.23 22.95
N LEU A 148 21.18 1.64 21.78
CA LEU A 148 20.34 1.80 20.58
C LEU A 148 19.96 0.41 20.04
N ALA A 149 18.76 0.31 19.46
CA ALA A 149 18.36 -0.85 18.67
C ALA A 149 18.82 -0.67 17.21
N LEU A 150 19.44 -1.69 16.65
CA LEU A 150 19.78 -1.78 15.24
C LEU A 150 18.69 -2.56 14.52
N VAL A 151 17.99 -1.90 13.61
CA VAL A 151 16.95 -2.53 12.79
C VAL A 151 17.46 -2.75 11.37
N PRO A 152 17.36 -3.98 10.82
CA PRO A 152 17.90 -4.27 9.49
C PRO A 152 17.05 -3.62 8.41
N ALA A 153 17.74 -3.16 7.36
CA ALA A 153 17.09 -2.53 6.21
C ALA A 153 16.05 -3.45 5.58
N VAL A 154 14.92 -2.85 5.17
CA VAL A 154 13.97 -3.52 4.27
C VAL A 154 14.48 -3.34 2.84
N ARG A 155 14.58 -4.44 2.10
CA ARG A 155 14.80 -4.46 0.66
C ARG A 155 13.83 -5.44 0.05
N THR A 156 12.93 -4.96 -0.80
CA THR A 156 11.88 -5.79 -1.40
C THR A 156 12.16 -6.07 -2.86
N ASP A 157 11.64 -7.20 -3.36
CA ASP A 157 11.67 -7.51 -4.78
C ASP A 157 10.82 -6.48 -5.55
N PHE A 158 9.64 -6.14 -5.01
CA PHE A 158 8.70 -5.19 -5.61
C PHE A 158 8.24 -4.10 -4.63
N CYS A 159 7.91 -2.93 -5.17
CA CYS A 159 7.12 -1.89 -4.52
C CYS A 159 5.93 -1.55 -5.40
N LEU A 160 4.72 -1.59 -4.83
CA LEU A 160 3.49 -1.19 -5.51
C LEU A 160 3.01 0.14 -4.93
N LEU A 161 2.78 1.10 -5.81
CA LEU A 161 2.33 2.45 -5.44
C LEU A 161 1.11 2.87 -6.25
N HIS A 162 0.37 3.83 -5.71
CA HIS A 162 -0.63 4.60 -6.44
C HIS A 162 -0.30 6.08 -6.32
N VAL A 163 -0.43 6.84 -7.41
CA VAL A 163 -0.09 8.27 -7.45
C VAL A 163 -1.13 9.06 -8.23
N GLN A 164 -1.23 10.36 -7.99
CA GLN A 164 -2.15 11.21 -8.74
C GLN A 164 -1.75 11.31 -10.21
N GLN A 165 -0.47 11.58 -10.49
CA GLN A 165 -0.01 11.79 -11.86
C GLN A 165 1.29 11.06 -12.11
N ALA A 166 1.42 10.48 -13.30
CA ALA A 166 2.64 9.87 -13.78
C ALA A 166 2.89 10.24 -15.24
N THR A 167 4.14 10.17 -15.68
CA THR A 167 4.50 10.24 -17.10
C THR A 167 4.81 8.85 -17.66
N ALA A 168 4.77 8.71 -18.98
CA ALA A 168 5.05 7.43 -19.63
C ALA A 168 6.47 6.87 -19.38
N ASN A 169 7.45 7.73 -19.04
CA ASN A 169 8.81 7.30 -18.67
C ASN A 169 8.99 7.02 -17.16
N GLY A 170 7.95 7.23 -16.33
CA GLY A 170 7.94 6.85 -14.92
C GLY A 170 8.24 7.98 -13.92
N LEU A 171 8.15 9.25 -14.30
CA LEU A 171 8.19 10.35 -13.31
C LEU A 171 6.86 10.37 -12.56
N LEU A 172 6.90 10.28 -11.23
CA LEU A 172 5.69 10.23 -10.41
C LEU A 172 5.53 11.49 -9.57
N ARG A 173 4.32 12.06 -9.62
CA ARG A 173 3.89 13.17 -8.76
C ARG A 173 2.94 12.64 -7.70
N ILE A 174 3.33 12.90 -6.46
CA ILE A 174 2.51 12.62 -5.28
C ILE A 174 2.04 13.97 -4.74
N GLU A 175 0.73 14.17 -4.70
CA GLU A 175 0.14 15.33 -4.05
C GLU A 175 -0.27 14.98 -2.61
N GLY A 176 -0.15 15.95 -1.70
CA GLY A 176 -0.43 15.77 -0.27
C GLY A 176 0.70 15.01 0.44
N GLN A 177 0.34 14.21 1.44
CA GLN A 177 1.32 13.46 2.23
C GLN A 177 1.93 12.31 1.43
N GLU A 178 3.26 12.19 1.46
CA GLU A 178 4.00 11.12 0.79
C GLU A 178 4.05 9.81 1.58
N PHE A 179 3.77 9.87 2.88
CA PHE A 179 3.94 8.77 3.82
C PHE A 179 5.36 8.19 3.73
N LEU A 180 5.52 6.90 3.42
CA LEU A 180 6.81 6.27 3.13
C LEU A 180 6.94 5.81 1.68
N ASP A 181 6.05 6.25 0.78
CA ASP A 181 6.02 5.80 -0.61
C ASP A 181 7.39 5.98 -1.30
N VAL A 182 8.07 7.09 -1.03
CA VAL A 182 9.40 7.38 -1.59
C VAL A 182 10.45 6.40 -1.07
N GLN A 183 10.51 6.19 0.24
CA GLN A 183 11.46 5.26 0.85
C GLN A 183 11.17 3.82 0.41
N GLN A 184 9.90 3.42 0.33
CA GLN A 184 9.48 2.10 -0.14
C GLN A 184 9.87 1.88 -1.60
N ALA A 185 9.70 2.88 -2.47
CA ALA A 185 10.11 2.80 -3.87
C ALA A 185 11.63 2.65 -4.01
N LEU A 186 12.40 3.46 -3.28
CA LEU A 186 13.87 3.45 -3.36
C LEU A 186 14.48 2.22 -2.67
N ALA A 187 13.76 1.59 -1.75
CA ALA A 187 14.18 0.34 -1.11
C ALA A 187 13.88 -0.91 -1.94
N ALA A 188 13.12 -0.79 -3.04
CA ALA A 188 12.69 -1.93 -3.85
C ALA A 188 13.55 -2.13 -5.10
N THR A 189 13.62 -3.38 -5.56
CA THR A 189 14.30 -3.73 -6.83
C THR A 189 13.46 -3.30 -8.03
N THR A 190 12.14 -3.54 -7.98
CA THR A 190 11.20 -3.19 -9.05
C THR A 190 10.05 -2.34 -8.52
N VAL A 191 9.78 -1.20 -9.15
CA VAL A 191 8.67 -0.30 -8.75
C VAL A 191 7.59 -0.29 -9.83
N ILE A 192 6.37 -0.62 -9.42
CA ILE A 192 5.17 -0.60 -10.27
C ILE A 192 4.23 0.45 -9.69
N ALA A 193 3.97 1.50 -10.46
CA ALA A 193 3.12 2.60 -10.03
C ALA A 193 1.84 2.65 -10.86
N SER A 194 0.71 2.56 -10.19
CA SER A 194 -0.58 2.92 -10.77
C SER A 194 -0.82 4.42 -10.64
N CYS A 195 -1.54 5.04 -11.57
CA CYS A 195 -1.84 6.47 -11.51
C CYS A 195 -3.27 6.82 -11.92
N GLU A 196 -3.79 7.90 -11.34
CA GLU A 196 -5.08 8.49 -11.73
C GLU A 196 -5.01 9.10 -13.14
N GLU A 197 -3.90 9.76 -13.46
CA GLU A 197 -3.72 10.46 -14.74
C GLU A 197 -2.33 10.23 -15.31
N LEU A 198 -2.26 9.85 -16.58
CA LEU A 198 -1.02 9.84 -17.35
C LEU A 198 -0.89 11.19 -18.07
N VAL A 199 0.19 11.93 -17.78
CA VAL A 199 0.42 13.27 -18.32
C VAL A 199 1.72 13.34 -19.12
N ASP A 200 1.80 14.33 -20.01
CA ASP A 200 3.05 14.66 -20.68
C ASP A 200 4.09 15.17 -19.69
N GLU A 201 5.36 14.82 -19.94
CA GLU A 201 6.47 15.23 -19.09
C GLU A 201 6.59 16.75 -18.97
N ALA A 202 6.21 17.49 -20.01
CA ALA A 202 6.17 18.96 -20.00
C ALA A 202 5.23 19.53 -18.93
N VAL A 203 4.16 18.81 -18.56
CA VAL A 203 3.24 19.21 -17.49
C VAL A 203 3.94 19.12 -16.13
N LEU A 204 4.55 17.98 -15.82
CA LEU A 204 5.23 17.77 -14.54
C LEU A 204 6.51 18.60 -14.39
N ARG A 205 7.15 18.98 -15.50
CA ARG A 205 8.33 19.85 -15.51
C ARG A 205 8.04 21.31 -15.16
N LYS A 206 6.78 21.75 -15.15
CA LYS A 206 6.41 23.11 -14.72
C LYS A 206 6.65 23.34 -13.24
N GLU A 207 6.54 22.28 -12.43
CA GLU A 207 6.75 22.31 -10.97
C GLU A 207 7.59 21.07 -10.57
N PRO A 208 8.88 21.03 -10.95
CA PRO A 208 9.69 19.83 -10.84
C PRO A 208 9.88 19.34 -9.39
N GLU A 209 9.87 20.25 -8.42
CA GLU A 209 10.02 19.99 -6.98
C GLU A 209 8.87 19.16 -6.38
N ARG A 210 7.70 19.16 -7.05
CA ARG A 210 6.53 18.35 -6.66
C ARG A 210 6.61 16.91 -7.15
N ASN A 211 7.58 16.58 -8.00
CA ASN A 211 7.77 15.22 -8.50
C ASN A 211 8.63 14.44 -7.50
N ARG A 212 8.04 13.41 -6.88
CA ARG A 212 8.59 12.79 -5.67
C ARG A 212 9.40 11.54 -5.93
N ILE A 213 9.09 10.81 -7.01
CA ILE A 213 9.82 9.60 -7.38
C ILE A 213 10.37 9.78 -8.79
N PRO A 214 11.70 9.71 -8.97
CA PRO A 214 12.33 9.96 -10.25
C PRO A 214 12.12 8.79 -11.22
N ALA A 215 12.10 9.11 -12.51
CA ALA A 215 11.83 8.14 -13.57
C ALA A 215 12.75 6.91 -13.54
N PHE A 216 14.01 7.03 -13.11
CA PHE A 216 14.94 5.90 -13.09
C PHE A 216 14.58 4.83 -12.05
N ALA A 217 13.85 5.19 -10.98
CA ALA A 217 13.42 4.23 -9.94
C ALA A 217 12.20 3.40 -10.39
N VAL A 218 11.43 3.90 -11.36
CA VAL A 218 10.16 3.30 -11.77
C VAL A 218 10.35 2.34 -12.94
N HIS A 219 9.71 1.18 -12.87
CA HIS A 219 9.85 0.11 -13.86
C HIS A 219 8.58 -0.08 -14.70
N ALA A 220 7.40 0.17 -14.13
CA ALA A 220 6.12 0.13 -14.84
C ALA A 220 5.17 1.23 -14.34
N VAL A 221 4.41 1.80 -15.27
CA VAL A 221 3.35 2.80 -15.01
C VAL A 221 2.01 2.24 -15.51
N VAL A 222 0.96 2.34 -14.70
CA VAL A 222 -0.36 1.79 -15.01
C VAL A 222 -1.42 2.89 -14.86
N PRO A 223 -1.92 3.48 -15.95
CA PRO A 223 -3.04 4.42 -15.89
C PRO A 223 -4.30 3.65 -15.49
N VAL A 224 -4.84 3.95 -14.31
CA VAL A 224 -6.02 3.29 -13.74
C VAL A 224 -6.76 4.27 -12.81
N PRO A 225 -7.65 5.13 -13.37
CA PRO A 225 -8.45 6.06 -12.58
C PRO A 225 -9.28 5.33 -11.52
N PHE A 226 -9.46 5.96 -10.36
CA PHE A 226 -10.02 5.35 -9.15
C PHE A 226 -9.26 4.09 -8.70
N GLY A 227 -7.95 4.03 -8.98
CA GLY A 227 -7.12 2.86 -8.75
C GLY A 227 -6.93 2.54 -7.27
N ALA A 228 -7.05 3.54 -6.40
CA ALA A 228 -6.94 3.35 -4.96
C ALA A 228 -8.25 2.95 -4.27
N HIS A 229 -9.41 3.11 -4.92
CA HIS A 229 -10.71 2.78 -4.33
C HIS A 229 -10.70 1.38 -3.67
N PRO A 230 -11.16 1.25 -2.42
CA PRO A 230 -11.98 2.20 -1.65
C PRO A 230 -11.21 3.27 -0.86
N HIS A 231 -9.89 3.33 -0.98
CA HIS A 231 -9.04 4.31 -0.30
C HIS A 231 -9.07 5.66 -1.00
N GLY A 232 -8.87 6.74 -0.23
CA GLY A 232 -8.87 8.10 -0.76
C GLY A 232 -7.60 8.44 -1.52
N VAL A 233 -7.71 9.41 -2.42
CA VAL A 233 -6.57 10.02 -3.12
C VAL A 233 -6.71 11.53 -3.02
N HIS A 234 -5.75 12.15 -2.31
CA HIS A 234 -5.73 13.59 -2.07
C HIS A 234 -5.92 14.39 -3.38
N ASN A 235 -6.82 15.38 -3.35
CA ASN A 235 -7.27 16.21 -4.48
C ASN A 235 -7.89 15.45 -5.67
N ARG A 236 -8.34 14.20 -5.47
CA ARG A 236 -9.03 13.42 -6.52
C ARG A 236 -10.37 12.89 -6.00
N TYR A 237 -10.36 12.12 -4.92
CA TYR A 237 -11.55 11.58 -4.26
C TYR A 237 -11.24 11.17 -2.82
N ASP A 238 -12.25 11.20 -1.97
CA ASP A 238 -12.17 10.70 -0.60
C ASP A 238 -12.25 9.17 -0.55
N TYR A 239 -11.90 8.58 0.59
CA TYR A 239 -12.18 7.14 0.80
C TYR A 239 -13.68 6.88 0.81
N ASP A 240 -14.11 5.70 0.36
CA ASP A 240 -15.52 5.29 0.37
C ASP A 240 -15.89 4.65 1.73
N PRO A 241 -16.59 5.37 2.62
CA PRO A 241 -16.90 4.87 3.96
C PRO A 241 -17.90 3.71 3.94
N GLU A 242 -18.76 3.63 2.92
CA GLU A 242 -19.73 2.55 2.80
C GLU A 242 -19.04 1.26 2.34
N HIS A 243 -18.15 1.37 1.35
CA HIS A 243 -17.40 0.22 0.87
C HIS A 243 -16.41 -0.31 1.92
N LEU A 244 -15.75 0.57 2.70
CA LEU A 244 -14.88 0.16 3.81
C LEU A 244 -15.66 -0.57 4.92
N ARG A 245 -16.88 -0.13 5.25
CA ARG A 245 -17.75 -0.86 6.20
C ARG A 245 -18.21 -2.19 5.62
N LEU A 246 -18.59 -2.22 4.34
CA LEU A 246 -18.98 -3.45 3.66
C LEU A 246 -17.83 -4.47 3.65
N PHE A 247 -16.61 -4.03 3.37
CA PHE A 247 -15.41 -4.86 3.46
C PHE A 247 -15.21 -5.39 4.89
N SER A 248 -15.22 -4.50 5.88
CA SER A 248 -15.03 -4.85 7.29
C SER A 248 -16.06 -5.86 7.80
N ALA A 249 -17.32 -5.76 7.36
CA ALA A 249 -18.37 -6.72 7.67
C ALA A 249 -18.14 -8.08 6.98
N ALA A 250 -17.75 -8.08 5.70
CA ALA A 250 -17.49 -9.31 4.96
C ALA A 250 -16.25 -10.06 5.47
N ALA A 251 -15.23 -9.33 5.91
CA ALA A 251 -13.97 -9.88 6.41
C ALA A 251 -14.08 -10.63 7.76
N GLN A 252 -15.25 -10.61 8.41
CA GLN A 252 -15.47 -11.31 9.68
C GLN A 252 -15.52 -12.84 9.57
N SER A 253 -15.76 -13.40 8.37
CA SER A 253 -15.84 -14.86 8.15
C SER A 253 -15.29 -15.28 6.79
N ASP A 254 -14.74 -16.50 6.68
CA ASP A 254 -14.20 -17.00 5.40
C ASP A 254 -15.30 -17.09 4.33
N ALA A 255 -16.51 -17.51 4.71
CA ALA A 255 -17.63 -17.64 3.79
C ALA A 255 -18.10 -16.27 3.25
N ALA A 256 -18.29 -15.28 4.13
CA ALA A 256 -18.68 -13.93 3.69
C ALA A 256 -17.57 -13.25 2.88
N PHE A 257 -16.30 -13.50 3.25
CA PHE A 257 -15.17 -12.94 2.51
C PHE A 257 -15.00 -13.58 1.13
N ALA A 258 -15.23 -14.89 1.00
CA ALA A 258 -15.26 -15.55 -0.31
C ALA A 258 -16.32 -14.93 -1.24
N ALA A 259 -17.52 -14.62 -0.72
CA ALA A 259 -18.55 -13.92 -1.47
C ALA A 259 -18.14 -12.49 -1.84
N TYR A 260 -17.42 -11.77 -0.96
CA TYR A 260 -16.85 -10.46 -1.27
C TYR A 260 -15.85 -10.55 -2.43
N LEU A 261 -14.92 -11.52 -2.38
CA LEU A 261 -13.93 -11.72 -3.44
C LEU A 261 -14.59 -12.06 -4.77
N GLU A 262 -15.63 -12.91 -4.78
CA GLU A 262 -16.38 -13.20 -5.99
C GLU A 262 -17.03 -11.93 -6.56
N ARG A 263 -17.67 -11.12 -5.72
CA ARG A 263 -18.37 -9.91 -6.15
C ARG A 263 -17.44 -8.80 -6.65
N PHE A 264 -16.28 -8.62 -6.02
CA PHE A 264 -15.44 -7.43 -6.25
C PHE A 264 -14.05 -7.72 -6.81
N VAL A 265 -13.65 -8.98 -6.96
CA VAL A 265 -12.31 -9.36 -7.46
C VAL A 265 -12.36 -10.34 -8.62
N PHE A 266 -13.03 -11.48 -8.44
CA PHE A 266 -13.07 -12.55 -9.45
C PHE A 266 -14.16 -12.35 -10.49
N GLY A 267 -15.38 -12.00 -10.07
CA GLY A 267 -16.49 -11.72 -10.96
C GLY A 267 -16.23 -10.52 -11.88
N PRO A 268 -15.72 -9.38 -11.35
CA PRO A 268 -15.28 -8.28 -12.21
C PRO A 268 -13.98 -8.65 -12.94
N GLY A 269 -14.08 -8.95 -14.24
CA GLY A 269 -12.94 -9.29 -15.10
C GLY A 269 -11.99 -8.12 -15.42
N SER A 270 -12.31 -6.91 -15.00
CA SER A 270 -11.51 -5.69 -15.21
C SER A 270 -11.72 -4.66 -14.10
N HIS A 271 -10.86 -3.64 -14.04
CA HIS A 271 -11.05 -2.53 -13.09
C HIS A 271 -12.33 -1.73 -13.38
N ASP A 272 -12.68 -1.51 -14.65
CA ASP A 272 -13.95 -0.84 -14.99
C ASP A 272 -15.17 -1.64 -14.55
N ALA A 273 -15.14 -2.96 -14.71
CA ALA A 273 -16.20 -3.84 -14.21
C ALA A 273 -16.30 -3.77 -12.67
N TYR A 274 -15.16 -3.65 -11.99
CA TYR A 274 -15.13 -3.43 -10.54
C TYR A 274 -15.78 -2.08 -10.17
N LEU A 275 -15.44 -1.00 -10.89
CA LEU A 275 -16.05 0.31 -10.69
C LEU A 275 -17.57 0.28 -10.90
N GLN A 276 -18.08 -0.51 -11.85
CA GLN A 276 -19.52 -0.74 -11.99
C GLN A 276 -20.11 -1.51 -10.81
N ALA A 277 -19.42 -2.57 -10.34
CA ALA A 277 -19.90 -3.40 -9.23
C ALA A 277 -20.02 -2.64 -7.88
N VAL A 278 -19.23 -1.57 -7.69
CA VAL A 278 -19.29 -0.70 -6.49
C VAL A 278 -20.31 0.44 -6.60
N GLY A 279 -21.02 0.58 -7.73
CA GLY A 279 -22.06 1.61 -7.93
C GLY A 279 -21.84 2.55 -9.12
N GLY A 280 -20.80 2.31 -9.93
CA GLY A 280 -20.57 3.02 -11.18
C GLY A 280 -20.19 4.49 -11.00
N THR A 281 -20.29 5.26 -12.09
CA THR A 281 -19.83 6.65 -12.15
C THR A 281 -20.58 7.58 -11.20
N GLU A 282 -21.87 7.32 -10.95
CA GLU A 282 -22.67 8.12 -10.02
C GLU A 282 -22.12 8.02 -8.60
N ARG A 283 -21.87 6.80 -8.10
CA ARG A 283 -21.28 6.61 -6.77
C ARG A 283 -19.89 7.24 -6.69
N LEU A 284 -19.03 7.01 -7.68
CA LEU A 284 -17.66 7.53 -7.68
C LEU A 284 -17.62 9.07 -7.73
N ALA A 285 -18.57 9.72 -8.41
CA ALA A 285 -18.68 11.17 -8.44
C ALA A 285 -19.00 11.75 -7.06
N GLN A 286 -19.79 11.04 -6.24
CA GLN A 286 -20.12 11.44 -4.88
C GLN A 286 -18.92 11.38 -3.91
N LEU A 287 -17.83 10.72 -4.29
CA LEU A 287 -16.60 10.67 -3.49
C LEU A 287 -15.68 11.87 -3.73
N ARG A 288 -15.93 12.67 -4.76
CA ARG A 288 -15.05 13.80 -5.10
C ARG A 288 -15.03 14.84 -3.97
N PRO A 289 -13.87 15.42 -3.65
CA PRO A 289 -13.76 16.41 -2.60
C PRO A 289 -14.42 17.73 -3.04
N ASP A 290 -14.87 18.50 -2.06
CA ASP A 290 -15.13 19.92 -2.29
C ASP A 290 -13.79 20.64 -2.56
N ALA A 291 -13.77 21.50 -3.59
CA ALA A 291 -12.54 22.15 -4.05
C ALA A 291 -11.94 23.12 -3.01
N GLY A 292 -12.75 23.69 -2.12
CA GLY A 292 -12.29 24.59 -1.06
C GLY A 292 -11.86 23.85 0.21
N LEU A 293 -12.41 22.66 0.46
CA LEU A 293 -12.15 21.89 1.69
C LEU A 293 -11.09 20.79 1.52
N GLY A 294 -10.88 20.27 0.31
CA GLY A 294 -9.95 19.16 0.05
C GLY A 294 -10.45 17.79 0.53
N TYR A 295 -11.69 17.71 1.02
CA TYR A 295 -12.42 16.50 1.38
C TYR A 295 -13.91 16.67 1.05
N ASN A 296 -14.69 15.58 1.08
CA ASN A 296 -16.14 15.68 0.84
C ASN A 296 -16.91 15.76 2.18
N PRO A 297 -17.53 16.91 2.54
CA PRO A 297 -18.23 17.07 3.81
C PRO A 297 -19.55 16.26 3.88
N GLY A 298 -20.11 15.86 2.74
CA GLY A 298 -21.35 15.09 2.67
C GLY A 298 -21.18 13.59 2.98
N LEU A 299 -19.94 13.07 3.05
CA LEU A 299 -19.71 11.66 3.34
C LEU A 299 -19.90 11.34 4.83
N ARG A 300 -20.78 10.37 5.10
CA ARG A 300 -21.01 9.84 6.46
C ARG A 300 -19.88 8.88 6.87
N ARG A 301 -18.91 9.40 7.61
CA ARG A 301 -17.70 8.66 8.07
C ARG A 301 -17.88 7.94 9.40
N ALA A 302 -18.67 8.52 10.31
CA ALA A 302 -19.07 7.88 11.56
C ALA A 302 -20.52 7.36 11.46
N PRO A 303 -20.83 6.25 12.16
CA PRO A 303 -22.22 5.85 12.38
C PRO A 303 -23.01 6.94 13.11
#